data_AF-A0A3D4EBJ7-F1
#
_entry.id   AF-A0A3D4EBJ7-F1
#
_cell.length_a   1.000
_cell.length_b   1.000
_cell.length_c   1.000
_cell.angle_alpha   90.00
_cell.angle_beta   90.00
_cell.angle_gamma   90.00
#
_symmetry.space_group_name_H-M   'P 1'
#
loop_
_entity.id
_entity.type
_entity.pdbx_description
1 polymer ?
#
loop_
_entity_poly.entity_id
_entity_poly.type
_entity_poly.pdbx_seq_one_letter_code
_entity_poly.pdbx_strand_id
1 'polypeptide(L)'
;MNPLLYSLTLQAAPEVIDRIPSGYSNFVIPFVVGISFMLIWLTVGLIRLLAKIPADDRRRFWKSLVTPKVALKNIKDLFCDCLFHTKIWKRKPLLGYMHSSIAFGWFMLIVLGHIEVALFVPKHLAWTDGGLFYPIFYRYFVWMNPGHVTLRGSFFFFLMDFFLLYVLTGVGMAIFKRFRSIVLGMRHTTKPSLADRVALYSLWMIFPLRLLAESFTADLSGGSFLTVPVNHLWHWIFGDKLFFMPVWWAYSICLGLFFAAMPFSRYMHILTEVLWILLRNAGIQPRHPRKGVAEAEIYACSSCGLCLDACPMNVQKKNLKYSSVYFIRFLRRHNEKKINDIAEKCLMCDKCHALCPVGVDAPALRRAQRSMVNNPLPYDYSYLMADCPIESVASKVGERCRTTSSATTHSSVPEPSLSVP
;
A
#
# COMPACT_ATOMS: atom_id res chain seq x y z
N MET A 1 -50.53 -46.39 -5.65
CA MET A 1 -49.32 -45.87 -6.33
C MET A 1 -49.73 -44.65 -7.12
N ASN A 2 -49.42 -43.44 -6.63
CA ASN A 2 -49.76 -42.17 -7.27
C ASN A 2 -48.50 -41.59 -7.94
N PRO A 3 -48.47 -41.42 -9.28
CA PRO A 3 -47.28 -40.97 -10.01
C PRO A 3 -47.01 -39.45 -9.93
N LEU A 4 -47.73 -38.70 -9.09
CA LEU A 4 -47.62 -37.24 -8.97
C LEU A 4 -46.71 -36.74 -7.83
N LEU A 5 -46.11 -37.64 -7.05
CA LEU A 5 -45.22 -37.27 -5.93
C LEU A 5 -43.73 -37.20 -6.30
N TYR A 6 -43.34 -37.57 -7.53
CA TYR A 6 -41.93 -37.61 -7.96
C TYR A 6 -41.49 -36.43 -8.84
N SER A 7 -42.41 -35.52 -9.21
CA SER A 7 -42.10 -34.39 -10.10
C SER A 7 -41.79 -33.08 -9.37
N LEU A 8 -41.80 -33.08 -8.02
CA LEU A 8 -41.84 -31.84 -7.22
C LEU A 8 -40.65 -31.66 -6.28
N THR A 9 -39.45 -32.12 -6.62
CA THR A 9 -38.21 -31.73 -5.91
C THR A 9 -36.95 -31.80 -6.78
N LEU A 10 -37.01 -31.32 -8.03
CA LEU A 10 -35.81 -31.17 -8.88
C LEU A 10 -35.53 -29.72 -9.27
N GLN A 11 -36.33 -28.75 -8.80
CA GLN A 11 -36.19 -27.33 -9.17
C GLN A 11 -35.80 -26.41 -8.00
N ALA A 12 -35.57 -26.96 -6.80
CA ALA A 12 -35.34 -26.18 -5.58
C ALA A 12 -34.13 -26.65 -4.76
N ALA A 13 -33.26 -27.50 -5.30
CA ALA A 13 -31.97 -27.75 -4.66
C ALA A 13 -31.08 -26.52 -4.87
N PRO A 14 -30.51 -25.92 -3.80
CA PRO A 14 -29.64 -24.78 -3.95
C PRO A 14 -28.43 -25.19 -4.80
N GLU A 15 -27.95 -24.31 -5.67
CA GLU A 15 -26.77 -24.57 -6.50
C GLU A 15 -25.53 -24.94 -5.65
N VAL A 16 -25.53 -24.47 -4.41
CA VAL A 16 -24.43 -24.52 -3.47
C VAL A 16 -24.94 -24.98 -2.10
N ILE A 17 -24.20 -25.86 -1.41
CA ILE A 17 -24.48 -26.28 -0.03
C ILE A 17 -23.36 -25.81 0.90
N ASP A 18 -23.72 -25.23 2.04
CA ASP A 18 -22.76 -25.01 3.13
C ASP A 18 -22.27 -26.35 3.68
N ARG A 19 -20.98 -26.63 3.53
CA ARG A 19 -20.31 -27.78 4.13
C ARG A 19 -20.43 -27.76 5.66
N ILE A 20 -20.33 -26.58 6.25
CA ILE A 20 -20.33 -26.38 7.69
C ILE A 20 -21.46 -25.40 8.05
N PRO A 21 -22.55 -25.86 8.70
CA PRO A 21 -23.68 -25.00 9.03
C PRO A 21 -23.34 -23.80 9.93
N SER A 22 -22.30 -23.92 10.76
CA SER A 22 -21.80 -22.82 11.60
C SER A 22 -21.00 -21.77 10.84
N GLY A 23 -20.61 -22.02 9.59
CA GLY A 23 -19.79 -21.11 8.79
C GLY A 23 -18.40 -20.85 9.36
N TYR A 24 -17.91 -21.68 10.29
CA TYR A 24 -16.67 -21.43 11.04
C TYR A 24 -15.79 -22.68 11.16
N SER A 25 -14.46 -22.48 11.12
CA SER A 25 -13.47 -23.51 11.39
C SER A 25 -12.20 -22.90 11.98
N ASN A 26 -11.53 -23.64 12.88
CA ASN A 26 -10.40 -23.13 13.67
C ASN A 26 -9.19 -22.70 12.84
N PHE A 27 -9.03 -23.20 11.62
CA PHE A 27 -7.92 -22.80 10.76
C PHE A 27 -8.01 -21.32 10.34
N VAL A 28 -9.16 -20.67 10.48
CA VAL A 28 -9.37 -19.25 10.12
C VAL A 28 -8.78 -18.30 11.17
N ILE A 29 -8.51 -18.78 12.39
CA ILE A 29 -8.03 -17.97 13.52
C ILE A 29 -6.77 -17.15 13.18
N PRO A 30 -5.69 -17.72 12.58
CA PRO A 30 -4.50 -16.96 12.25
C PRO A 30 -4.77 -15.76 11.33
N PHE A 31 -5.62 -15.94 10.32
CA PHE A 31 -6.05 -14.86 9.43
C PHE A 31 -6.83 -13.77 10.20
N VAL A 32 -7.83 -14.16 11.00
CA VAL A 32 -8.68 -13.21 11.73
C VAL A 32 -7.86 -12.38 12.73
N VAL A 33 -6.93 -13.01 13.45
CA VAL A 33 -6.03 -12.30 14.36
C VAL A 33 -5.15 -11.31 13.58
N GLY A 34 -4.56 -11.73 12.46
CA GLY A 34 -3.70 -10.88 11.63
C GLY A 34 -4.43 -9.67 11.06
N ILE A 35 -5.61 -9.86 10.46
CA ILE A 35 -6.40 -8.76 9.87
C ILE A 35 -6.94 -7.82 10.96
N SER A 36 -7.40 -8.35 12.10
CA SER A 36 -7.90 -7.54 13.22
C SER A 36 -6.80 -6.64 13.79
N PHE A 37 -5.60 -7.20 14.01
CA PHE A 37 -4.44 -6.43 14.44
C PHE A 37 -4.11 -5.29 13.45
N MET A 38 -4.09 -5.61 12.16
CA MET A 38 -3.81 -4.62 11.11
C MET A 38 -4.87 -3.50 11.11
N LEU A 39 -6.16 -3.83 11.17
CA LEU A 39 -7.25 -2.84 11.21
C LEU A 39 -7.18 -1.93 12.45
N ILE A 40 -6.91 -2.49 13.63
CA ILE A 40 -6.73 -1.71 14.86
C ILE A 40 -5.52 -0.78 14.73
N TRP A 41 -4.40 -1.27 14.22
CA TRP A 41 -3.20 -0.46 14.02
C TRP A 41 -3.46 0.74 13.08
N LEU A 42 -4.15 0.48 11.96
CA LEU A 42 -4.47 1.50 10.96
C LEU A 42 -5.44 2.54 11.48
N THR A 43 -6.50 2.12 12.17
CA THR A 43 -7.49 3.04 12.74
C THR A 43 -6.84 3.96 13.77
N VAL A 44 -6.05 3.41 14.69
CA VAL A 44 -5.28 4.21 15.66
C VAL A 44 -4.30 5.15 14.96
N GLY A 45 -3.57 4.67 13.94
CA GLY A 45 -2.64 5.48 13.16
C GLY A 45 -3.33 6.63 12.42
N LEU A 46 -4.47 6.35 11.79
CA LEU A 46 -5.28 7.34 11.08
C LEU A 46 -5.86 8.39 12.03
N ILE A 47 -6.40 7.98 13.18
CA ILE A 47 -6.91 8.91 14.20
C ILE A 47 -5.79 9.82 14.71
N ARG A 48 -4.62 9.27 15.03
CA ARG A 48 -3.45 10.05 15.48
C ARG A 48 -2.97 11.02 14.40
N LEU A 49 -2.96 10.60 13.13
CA LEU A 49 -2.59 11.46 12.02
C LEU A 49 -3.57 12.62 11.85
N LEU A 50 -4.87 12.32 11.82
CA LEU A 50 -5.93 13.32 11.66
C LEU A 50 -5.94 14.32 12.84
N ALA A 51 -5.66 13.85 14.06
CA ALA A 51 -5.52 14.70 15.24
C ALA A 51 -4.35 15.70 15.13
N LYS A 52 -3.24 15.32 14.48
CA LYS A 52 -2.08 16.20 14.25
C LYS A 52 -2.29 17.21 13.12
N ILE A 53 -3.34 17.07 12.29
CA ILE A 53 -3.64 18.01 11.20
C ILE A 53 -4.42 19.21 11.76
N PRO A 54 -4.03 20.47 11.43
CA PRO A 54 -4.74 21.68 11.85
C PRO A 54 -6.22 21.66 11.43
N ALA A 55 -7.08 22.33 12.21
CA ALA A 55 -8.53 22.31 11.99
C ALA A 55 -8.94 22.80 10.60
N ASP A 56 -8.27 23.85 10.09
CA ASP A 56 -8.54 24.41 8.76
C ASP A 56 -8.25 23.42 7.64
N ASP A 57 -7.13 22.70 7.73
CA ASP A 57 -6.73 21.69 6.75
C ASP A 57 -7.64 20.46 6.84
N ARG A 58 -8.08 20.09 8.04
CA ARG A 58 -9.06 19.00 8.23
C ARG A 58 -10.38 19.33 7.56
N ARG A 59 -10.88 20.57 7.70
CA ARG A 59 -12.11 21.01 7.03
C ARG A 59 -11.97 21.00 5.51
N ARG A 60 -10.80 21.38 4.97
CA ARG A 60 -10.49 21.29 3.54
C ARG A 60 -10.49 19.84 3.05
N PHE A 61 -9.90 18.92 3.83
CA PHE A 61 -9.91 17.49 3.53
C PHE A 61 -11.34 16.93 3.41
N TRP A 62 -12.20 17.16 4.41
CA TRP A 62 -13.58 16.68 4.36
C TRP A 62 -14.38 17.27 3.19
N LYS A 63 -14.21 18.57 2.90
CA LYS A 63 -14.83 19.21 1.73
C LYS A 63 -14.33 18.61 0.41
N SER A 64 -13.05 18.25 0.33
CA SER A 64 -12.44 17.60 -0.84
C SER A 64 -13.08 16.24 -1.15
N LEU A 65 -13.48 15.48 -0.13
CA LEU A 65 -14.14 14.19 -0.31
C LEU A 65 -15.58 14.31 -0.85
N VAL A 66 -16.30 15.37 -0.47
CA VAL A 66 -17.70 15.59 -0.88
C VAL A 66 -17.81 16.32 -2.22
N THR A 67 -16.81 17.13 -2.58
CA THR A 67 -16.84 17.89 -3.83
C THR A 67 -16.74 16.95 -5.04
N PRO A 68 -17.76 16.87 -5.93
CA PRO A 68 -17.85 15.81 -6.93
C PRO A 68 -16.69 15.81 -7.93
N LYS A 69 -16.21 16.99 -8.35
CA LYS A 69 -15.06 17.12 -9.25
C LYS A 69 -13.79 16.53 -8.63
N VAL A 70 -13.56 16.76 -7.34
CA VAL A 70 -12.37 16.26 -6.63
C VAL A 70 -12.54 14.78 -6.26
N ALA A 71 -13.75 14.35 -5.88
CA ALA A 71 -14.08 12.95 -5.64
C ALA A 71 -13.85 12.07 -6.89
N LEU A 72 -14.34 12.50 -8.07
CA LEU A 72 -14.11 11.76 -9.32
C LEU A 72 -12.62 11.68 -9.67
N LYS A 73 -11.88 12.79 -9.46
CA LYS A 73 -10.43 12.80 -9.60
C LYS A 73 -9.76 11.82 -8.63
N ASN A 74 -10.19 11.79 -7.37
CA ASN A 74 -9.67 10.86 -6.35
C ASN A 74 -9.89 9.40 -6.75
N ILE A 75 -11.09 9.07 -7.24
CA ILE A 75 -11.42 7.71 -7.71
C ILE A 75 -10.51 7.35 -8.90
N LYS A 76 -10.43 8.22 -9.91
CA LYS A 76 -9.56 8.00 -11.07
C LYS A 76 -8.11 7.79 -10.66
N ASP A 77 -7.58 8.65 -9.80
CA ASP A 77 -6.19 8.56 -9.32
C ASP A 77 -5.99 7.28 -8.48
N LEU A 78 -6.96 6.87 -7.66
CA LEU A 78 -6.89 5.63 -6.88
C LEU A 78 -6.78 4.40 -7.79
N PHE A 79 -7.64 4.28 -8.80
CA PHE A 79 -7.59 3.17 -9.75
C PHE A 79 -6.32 3.23 -10.62
N CYS A 80 -5.96 4.40 -11.16
CA CYS A 80 -4.82 4.53 -12.06
C CYS A 80 -3.46 4.42 -11.35
N ASP A 81 -3.31 4.95 -10.13
CA ASP A 81 -2.04 4.98 -9.40
C ASP A 81 -1.88 3.77 -8.47
N CYS A 82 -2.91 3.36 -7.72
CA CYS A 82 -2.80 2.25 -6.76
C CYS A 82 -3.08 0.88 -7.38
N LEU A 83 -4.06 0.78 -8.29
CA LEU A 83 -4.48 -0.53 -8.83
C LEU A 83 -3.69 -0.90 -10.10
N PHE A 84 -3.73 -0.02 -11.12
CA PHE A 84 -3.03 -0.27 -12.38
C PHE A 84 -1.58 0.22 -12.41
N HIS A 85 -1.17 1.03 -11.43
CA HIS A 85 0.18 1.62 -11.36
C HIS A 85 0.65 2.24 -12.70
N THR A 86 -0.24 2.98 -13.36
CA THR A 86 -0.04 3.55 -14.71
C THR A 86 1.25 4.36 -14.83
N LYS A 87 1.64 5.09 -13.78
CA LYS A 87 2.90 5.84 -13.72
C LYS A 87 4.15 4.95 -13.78
N ILE A 88 4.10 3.75 -13.18
CA ILE A 88 5.18 2.77 -13.29
C ILE A 88 5.20 2.18 -14.70
N TRP A 89 4.01 1.86 -15.24
CA TRP A 89 3.81 1.35 -16.59
C TRP A 89 4.47 2.24 -17.66
N LYS A 90 4.22 3.55 -17.59
CA LYS A 90 4.80 4.54 -18.51
C LYS A 90 6.33 4.61 -18.51
N ARG A 91 6.98 4.17 -17.43
CA ARG A 91 8.45 4.25 -17.28
C ARG A 91 9.12 2.90 -17.57
N LYS A 92 8.58 1.83 -17.00
CA LYS A 92 9.13 0.47 -17.06
C LYS A 92 7.96 -0.51 -17.19
N PRO A 93 7.53 -0.87 -18.41
CA PRO A 93 6.28 -1.62 -18.63
C PRO A 93 6.31 -3.00 -17.94
N LEU A 94 7.44 -3.73 -17.99
CA LEU A 94 7.55 -5.05 -17.36
C LEU A 94 7.44 -4.97 -15.82
N LEU A 95 8.05 -3.95 -15.21
CA LEU A 95 7.93 -3.70 -13.77
C LEU A 95 6.51 -3.26 -13.39
N GLY A 96 5.86 -2.50 -14.27
CA GLY A 96 4.49 -2.08 -14.14
C GLY A 96 3.53 -3.26 -14.18
N TYR A 97 3.64 -4.14 -15.19
CA TYR A 97 2.84 -5.35 -15.32
C TYR A 97 2.96 -6.25 -14.08
N MET A 98 4.17 -6.42 -13.54
CA MET A 98 4.38 -7.19 -12.31
C MET A 98 3.59 -6.62 -11.11
N HIS A 99 3.52 -5.29 -10.93
CA HIS A 99 2.75 -4.71 -9.82
C HIS A 99 1.26 -4.70 -10.11
N SER A 100 0.85 -4.34 -11.33
CA SER A 100 -0.57 -4.29 -11.70
C SER A 100 -1.21 -5.68 -11.64
N SER A 101 -0.49 -6.74 -12.05
CA SER A 101 -1.00 -8.11 -11.96
C SER A 101 -1.27 -8.56 -10.53
N ILE A 102 -0.36 -8.27 -9.61
CA ILE A 102 -0.55 -8.57 -8.19
C ILE A 102 -1.68 -7.72 -7.59
N ALA A 103 -1.69 -6.40 -7.82
CA ALA A 103 -2.66 -5.49 -7.22
C ALA A 103 -4.08 -5.67 -7.79
N PHE A 104 -4.22 -5.58 -9.11
CA PHE A 104 -5.50 -5.73 -9.81
C PHE A 104 -6.06 -7.15 -9.70
N GLY A 105 -5.20 -8.16 -9.87
CA GLY A 105 -5.64 -9.55 -9.77
C GLY A 105 -6.10 -9.90 -8.36
N TRP A 106 -5.38 -9.48 -7.32
CA TRP A 106 -5.82 -9.74 -5.95
C TRP A 106 -7.10 -8.97 -5.59
N PHE A 107 -7.21 -7.71 -6.03
CA PHE A 107 -8.46 -6.95 -5.88
C PHE A 107 -9.64 -7.67 -6.54
N MET A 108 -9.48 -8.17 -7.76
CA MET A 108 -10.53 -8.91 -8.45
C MET A 108 -10.88 -10.21 -7.74
N LEU A 109 -9.91 -10.96 -7.21
CA LEU A 109 -10.19 -12.16 -6.41
C LEU A 109 -11.02 -11.85 -5.15
N ILE A 110 -10.77 -10.72 -4.50
CA ILE A 110 -11.55 -10.28 -3.33
C ILE A 110 -12.97 -9.90 -3.77
N VAL A 111 -13.10 -9.06 -4.81
CA VAL A 111 -14.40 -8.60 -5.32
C VAL A 111 -15.26 -9.77 -5.78
N LEU A 112 -14.71 -10.68 -6.57
CA LEU A 112 -15.43 -11.84 -7.08
C LEU A 112 -15.81 -12.80 -5.96
N GLY A 113 -14.92 -13.06 -4.99
CA GLY A 113 -15.28 -13.87 -3.84
C GLY A 113 -16.45 -13.28 -3.03
N HIS A 114 -16.49 -11.95 -2.85
CA HIS A 114 -17.63 -11.30 -2.18
C HIS A 114 -18.91 -11.35 -3.02
N ILE A 115 -18.80 -11.21 -4.34
CA ILE A 115 -19.93 -11.36 -5.25
C ILE A 115 -20.46 -12.81 -5.22
N GLU A 116 -19.59 -13.83 -5.23
CA GLU A 116 -20.00 -15.23 -5.10
C GLU A 116 -20.79 -15.46 -3.80
N VAL A 117 -20.28 -14.97 -2.66
CA VAL A 117 -20.99 -15.08 -1.38
C VAL A 117 -22.32 -14.33 -1.41
N ALA A 118 -22.36 -13.10 -1.94
CA ALA A 118 -23.58 -12.30 -2.00
C ALA A 118 -24.68 -12.96 -2.87
N LEU A 119 -24.28 -13.76 -3.86
CA LEU A 119 -25.20 -14.40 -4.80
C LEU A 119 -25.65 -15.79 -4.35
N PHE A 120 -24.75 -16.59 -3.79
CA PHE A 120 -25.03 -18.00 -3.45
C PHE A 120 -25.35 -18.20 -1.97
N VAL A 121 -24.72 -17.43 -1.07
CA VAL A 121 -24.88 -17.61 0.38
C VAL A 121 -24.93 -16.26 1.12
N PRO A 122 -25.94 -15.40 0.87
CA PRO A 122 -25.97 -14.02 1.35
C PRO A 122 -25.97 -13.88 2.89
N LYS A 123 -26.38 -14.94 3.61
CA LYS A 123 -26.36 -14.98 5.08
C LYS A 123 -24.96 -14.79 5.67
N HIS A 124 -23.89 -15.14 4.95
CA HIS A 124 -22.51 -14.98 5.42
C HIS A 124 -21.86 -13.67 5.00
N LEU A 125 -22.62 -12.73 4.42
CA LEU A 125 -22.12 -11.41 4.05
C LEU A 125 -22.02 -10.46 5.26
N ALA A 126 -22.84 -10.69 6.29
CA ALA A 126 -22.82 -9.89 7.51
C ALA A 126 -21.49 -10.05 8.26
N TRP A 127 -21.01 -8.96 8.86
CA TRP A 127 -19.75 -8.98 9.62
C TRP A 127 -19.81 -9.94 10.82
N THR A 128 -21.00 -10.12 11.41
CA THR A 128 -21.29 -11.03 12.52
C THR A 128 -21.14 -12.50 12.16
N ASP A 129 -21.38 -12.87 10.90
CA ASP A 129 -21.50 -14.25 10.42
C ASP A 129 -20.33 -14.68 9.53
N GLY A 130 -19.19 -14.01 9.70
CA GLY A 130 -17.94 -14.35 9.03
C GLY A 130 -17.64 -13.59 7.74
N GLY A 131 -18.32 -12.47 7.47
CA GLY A 131 -18.16 -11.70 6.23
C GLY A 131 -16.72 -11.28 5.87
N LEU A 132 -15.78 -11.24 6.83
CA LEU A 132 -14.37 -10.96 6.55
C LEU A 132 -13.59 -12.15 6.00
N PHE A 133 -13.90 -13.37 6.43
CA PHE A 133 -13.11 -14.56 6.11
C PHE A 133 -13.82 -15.49 5.13
N TYR A 134 -15.15 -15.55 5.18
CA TYR A 134 -15.95 -16.47 4.38
C TYR A 134 -15.72 -16.28 2.87
N PRO A 135 -15.68 -15.05 2.30
CA PRO A 135 -15.38 -14.86 0.88
C PRO A 135 -13.95 -15.30 0.47
N ILE A 136 -13.00 -15.28 1.40
CA ILE A 136 -11.60 -15.63 1.14
C ILE A 136 -11.42 -17.16 1.17
N PHE A 137 -12.13 -17.83 2.06
CA PHE A 137 -12.11 -19.29 2.23
C PHE A 137 -13.36 -19.95 1.64
N TYR A 138 -14.00 -19.31 0.64
CA TYR A 138 -15.28 -19.75 0.07
C TYR A 138 -15.24 -21.23 -0.32
N ARG A 139 -14.20 -21.63 -1.06
CA ARG A 139 -13.99 -23.02 -1.55
C ARG A 139 -13.83 -24.06 -0.45
N TYR A 140 -13.53 -23.65 0.78
CA TYR A 140 -13.50 -24.56 1.92
C TYR A 140 -14.89 -24.80 2.52
N PHE A 141 -15.68 -23.73 2.65
CA PHE A 141 -16.99 -23.75 3.33
C PHE A 141 -18.13 -24.20 2.43
N VAL A 142 -17.93 -24.15 1.12
CA VAL A 142 -18.96 -24.39 0.13
C VAL A 142 -18.70 -25.67 -0.66
N TRP A 143 -19.74 -26.49 -0.79
CA TRP A 143 -19.81 -27.63 -1.69
C TRP A 143 -20.74 -27.37 -2.87
N MET A 144 -20.32 -27.82 -4.05
CA MET A 144 -21.14 -27.70 -5.26
C MET A 144 -22.06 -28.91 -5.36
N ASN A 145 -23.34 -28.68 -5.70
CA ASN A 145 -24.24 -29.77 -6.00
C ASN A 145 -23.95 -30.33 -7.40
N PRO A 146 -23.57 -31.63 -7.54
CA PRO A 146 -23.19 -32.20 -8.84
C PRO A 146 -24.32 -32.18 -9.87
N GLY A 147 -25.58 -32.13 -9.42
CA GLY A 147 -26.77 -32.11 -10.28
C GLY A 147 -27.27 -30.72 -10.72
N HIS A 148 -26.68 -29.63 -10.22
CA HIS A 148 -27.21 -28.26 -10.41
C HIS A 148 -26.12 -27.24 -10.75
N VAL A 149 -25.21 -27.57 -11.68
CA VAL A 149 -24.22 -26.61 -12.17
C VAL A 149 -24.88 -25.61 -13.13
N THR A 150 -25.03 -24.35 -12.72
CA THR A 150 -25.52 -23.31 -13.64
C THR A 150 -24.38 -22.71 -14.45
N LEU A 151 -24.69 -22.13 -15.62
CA LEU A 151 -23.72 -21.37 -16.42
C LEU A 151 -23.08 -20.23 -15.62
N ARG A 152 -23.83 -19.67 -14.66
CA ARG A 152 -23.37 -18.60 -13.78
C ARG A 152 -22.27 -19.08 -12.84
N GLY A 153 -22.44 -20.23 -12.19
CA GLY A 153 -21.43 -20.84 -11.33
C GLY A 153 -20.14 -21.13 -12.09
N SER A 154 -20.25 -21.78 -13.25
CA SER A 154 -19.09 -22.09 -14.12
C SER A 154 -18.34 -20.85 -14.58
N PHE A 155 -19.03 -19.74 -14.88
CA PHE A 155 -18.39 -18.48 -15.26
C PHE A 155 -17.58 -17.87 -14.12
N PHE A 156 -18.09 -17.87 -12.89
CA PHE A 156 -17.33 -17.38 -11.74
C PHE A 156 -16.12 -18.26 -11.43
N PHE A 157 -16.24 -19.58 -11.60
CA PHE A 157 -15.12 -20.51 -11.39
C PHE A 157 -14.00 -20.24 -12.40
N PHE A 158 -14.37 -20.03 -13.67
CA PHE A 158 -13.42 -19.62 -14.69
C PHE A 158 -12.75 -18.29 -14.35
N LEU A 159 -13.51 -17.30 -13.88
CA LEU A 159 -13.00 -15.97 -13.60
C LEU A 159 -12.07 -15.94 -12.38
N MET A 160 -12.38 -16.74 -11.35
CA MET A 160 -11.52 -16.94 -10.18
C MET A 160 -10.18 -17.59 -10.59
N ASP A 161 -10.21 -18.67 -11.36
CA ASP A 161 -9.01 -19.33 -11.88
C ASP A 161 -8.19 -18.40 -12.80
N PHE A 162 -8.86 -17.61 -13.65
CA PHE A 162 -8.21 -16.62 -14.52
C PHE A 162 -7.46 -15.55 -13.73
N PHE A 163 -8.10 -14.94 -12.73
CA PHE A 163 -7.44 -13.93 -11.91
C PHE A 163 -6.40 -14.53 -10.98
N LEU A 164 -6.58 -15.77 -10.51
CA LEU A 164 -5.57 -16.49 -9.74
C LEU A 164 -4.31 -16.70 -10.58
N LEU A 165 -4.46 -17.19 -11.83
CA LEU A 165 -3.35 -17.33 -12.76
C LEU A 165 -2.69 -15.97 -13.04
N TYR A 166 -3.49 -14.93 -13.27
CA TYR A 166 -3.00 -13.57 -13.51
C TYR A 166 -2.15 -13.04 -12.34
N VAL A 167 -2.53 -13.31 -11.09
CA VAL A 167 -1.69 -12.96 -9.94
C VAL A 167 -0.44 -13.83 -9.86
N LEU A 168 -0.55 -15.13 -10.14
CA LEU A 168 0.59 -16.05 -10.12
C LEU A 168 1.67 -15.65 -11.14
N THR A 169 1.32 -15.14 -12.32
CA THR A 169 2.32 -14.59 -13.25
C THR A 169 3.05 -13.38 -12.65
N GLY A 170 2.31 -12.49 -11.96
CA GLY A 170 2.88 -11.35 -11.24
C GLY A 170 3.84 -11.75 -10.11
N VAL A 171 3.44 -12.71 -9.28
CA VAL A 171 4.27 -13.27 -8.20
C VAL A 171 5.50 -13.97 -8.76
N GLY A 172 5.35 -14.77 -9.82
CA GLY A 172 6.46 -15.42 -10.51
C GLY A 172 7.48 -14.41 -11.03
N MET A 173 7.03 -13.31 -11.64
CA MET A 173 7.90 -12.21 -12.04
C MET A 173 8.56 -11.51 -10.85
N ALA A 174 7.85 -11.36 -9.72
CA ALA A 174 8.42 -10.77 -8.50
C ALA A 174 9.50 -11.66 -7.87
N ILE A 175 9.36 -12.98 -7.93
CA ILE A 175 10.39 -13.95 -7.54
C ILE A 175 11.57 -13.85 -8.52
N PHE A 176 11.31 -13.90 -9.82
CA PHE A 176 12.34 -13.81 -10.87
C PHE A 176 13.16 -12.52 -10.77
N LYS A 177 12.50 -11.40 -10.46
CA LYS A 177 13.14 -10.10 -10.19
C LYS A 177 14.25 -10.19 -9.16
N ARG A 178 14.12 -11.07 -8.17
CA ARG A 178 15.09 -11.21 -7.08
C ARG A 178 16.43 -11.75 -7.58
N PHE A 179 16.39 -12.62 -8.60
CA PHE A 179 17.57 -13.19 -9.22
C PHE A 179 18.10 -12.30 -10.35
N ARG A 180 17.22 -11.71 -11.17
CA ARG A 180 17.61 -10.94 -12.38
C ARG A 180 16.88 -9.59 -12.49
N SER A 181 17.10 -8.69 -11.52
CA SER A 181 16.44 -7.36 -11.49
C SER A 181 16.67 -6.46 -12.72
N ILE A 182 17.78 -6.67 -13.44
CA ILE A 182 18.13 -5.93 -14.67
C ILE A 182 17.12 -6.19 -15.79
N VAL A 183 16.58 -7.41 -15.90
CA VAL A 183 15.58 -7.77 -16.92
C VAL A 183 14.29 -6.95 -16.76
N LEU A 184 13.96 -6.59 -15.53
CA LEU A 184 12.83 -5.70 -15.20
C LEU A 184 13.19 -4.22 -15.31
N GLY A 185 14.37 -3.91 -15.84
CA GLY A 185 14.83 -2.57 -16.16
C GLY A 185 15.31 -1.77 -14.95
N MET A 186 15.67 -2.42 -13.83
CA MET A 186 16.24 -1.77 -12.66
C MET A 186 17.74 -2.11 -12.52
N ARG A 187 18.59 -1.10 -12.35
CA ARG A 187 20.03 -1.29 -12.15
C ARG A 187 20.37 -1.51 -10.69
N HIS A 188 19.68 -0.81 -9.79
CA HIS A 188 19.88 -0.90 -8.35
C HIS A 188 18.59 -1.27 -7.63
N THR A 189 18.70 -2.17 -6.65
CA THR A 189 17.60 -2.60 -5.80
C THR A 189 17.81 -2.18 -4.35
N THR A 190 16.73 -1.96 -3.63
CA THR A 190 16.76 -1.67 -2.20
C THR A 190 17.02 -2.94 -1.40
N LYS A 191 17.87 -2.87 -0.37
CA LYS A 191 18.02 -3.98 0.58
C LYS A 191 16.78 -4.04 1.52
N PRO A 192 16.05 -5.16 1.61
CA PRO A 192 14.90 -5.29 2.51
C PRO A 192 15.34 -5.45 3.97
N SER A 193 14.53 -4.94 4.90
CA SER A 193 14.65 -5.22 6.33
C SER A 193 14.15 -6.62 6.71
N LEU A 194 14.18 -6.98 8.00
CA LEU A 194 13.63 -8.25 8.47
C LEU A 194 12.11 -8.30 8.30
N ALA A 195 11.39 -7.28 8.76
CA ALA A 195 9.94 -7.16 8.56
C ALA A 195 9.56 -7.17 7.06
N ASP A 196 10.35 -6.50 6.21
CA ASP A 196 10.15 -6.53 4.76
C ASP A 196 10.35 -7.94 4.19
N ARG A 197 11.29 -8.74 4.72
CA ARG A 197 11.54 -10.11 4.26
C ARG A 197 10.41 -11.03 4.63
N VAL A 198 9.93 -10.95 5.88
CA VAL A 198 8.78 -11.75 6.34
C VAL A 198 7.57 -11.46 5.47
N ALA A 199 7.17 -10.18 5.34
CA ALA A 199 6.02 -9.80 4.53
C ALA A 199 6.19 -10.18 3.03
N LEU A 200 7.40 -10.05 2.48
CA LEU A 200 7.70 -10.43 1.09
C LEU A 200 7.51 -11.93 0.87
N TYR A 201 8.09 -12.78 1.74
CA TYR A 201 7.99 -14.23 1.58
C TYR A 201 6.57 -14.73 1.86
N SER A 202 5.86 -14.15 2.83
CA SER A 202 4.43 -14.43 3.02
C SER A 202 3.64 -14.09 1.75
N LEU A 203 3.83 -12.89 1.18
CA LEU A 203 3.13 -12.50 -0.06
C LEU A 203 3.40 -13.46 -1.23
N TRP A 204 4.64 -13.94 -1.37
CA TRP A 204 4.98 -14.91 -2.41
C TRP A 204 4.32 -16.27 -2.22
N MET A 205 4.04 -16.67 -0.98
CA MET A 205 3.45 -17.96 -0.66
C MET A 205 1.91 -17.92 -0.63
N ILE A 206 1.27 -16.76 -0.38
CA ILE A 206 -0.20 -16.63 -0.33
C ILE A 206 -0.88 -17.24 -1.56
N PHE A 207 -0.48 -16.83 -2.77
CA PHE A 207 -1.18 -17.26 -3.99
C PHE A 207 -0.86 -18.70 -4.42
N PRO A 208 0.39 -19.19 -4.33
CA PRO A 208 0.68 -20.60 -4.50
C PRO A 208 -0.06 -21.49 -3.48
N LEU A 209 -0.08 -21.10 -2.20
CA LEU A 209 -0.85 -21.84 -1.18
C LEU A 209 -2.34 -21.79 -1.45
N ARG A 210 -2.87 -20.68 -1.99
CA ARG A 210 -4.26 -20.59 -2.43
C ARG A 210 -4.56 -21.56 -3.56
N LEU A 211 -3.73 -21.58 -4.61
CA LEU A 211 -3.88 -22.55 -5.70
C LEU A 211 -3.86 -23.98 -5.17
N LEU A 212 -2.91 -24.31 -4.29
CA LEU A 212 -2.84 -25.64 -3.67
C LEU A 212 -4.12 -25.95 -2.86
N ALA A 213 -4.56 -25.02 -2.02
CA ALA A 213 -5.73 -25.19 -1.16
C ALA A 213 -7.01 -25.42 -1.96
N GLU A 214 -7.23 -24.59 -2.98
CA GLU A 214 -8.40 -24.67 -3.87
C GLU A 214 -8.33 -25.91 -4.78
N SER A 215 -7.14 -26.32 -5.24
CA SER A 215 -6.96 -27.57 -6.00
C SER A 215 -7.30 -28.80 -5.16
N PHE A 216 -6.83 -28.92 -3.92
CA PHE A 216 -7.17 -30.06 -3.06
C PHE A 216 -8.66 -30.14 -2.70
N THR A 217 -9.43 -29.06 -2.85
CA THR A 217 -10.87 -29.06 -2.65
C THR A 217 -11.66 -29.06 -3.95
N ALA A 218 -11.01 -29.08 -5.11
CA ALA A 218 -11.64 -28.90 -6.42
C ALA A 218 -12.71 -29.97 -6.72
N ASP A 219 -12.51 -31.22 -6.26
CA ASP A 219 -13.51 -32.30 -6.43
C ASP A 219 -14.81 -32.06 -5.65
N LEU A 220 -14.76 -31.25 -4.59
CA LEU A 220 -15.89 -31.00 -3.68
C LEU A 220 -16.55 -29.64 -3.95
N SER A 221 -15.72 -28.58 -4.05
CA SER A 221 -16.19 -27.20 -4.19
C SER A 221 -16.35 -26.75 -5.63
N GLY A 222 -15.98 -27.60 -6.59
CA GLY A 222 -15.82 -27.23 -7.98
C GLY A 222 -14.57 -26.39 -8.24
N GLY A 223 -14.10 -26.43 -9.49
CA GLY A 223 -12.96 -25.68 -10.01
C GLY A 223 -13.11 -25.45 -11.51
N SER A 224 -12.11 -24.85 -12.14
CA SER A 224 -12.10 -24.63 -13.60
C SER A 224 -10.79 -25.12 -14.20
N PHE A 225 -10.27 -24.44 -15.21
CA PHE A 225 -9.13 -24.87 -16.01
C PHE A 225 -7.79 -24.90 -15.26
N LEU A 226 -7.65 -24.21 -14.14
CA LEU A 226 -6.39 -24.14 -13.39
C LEU A 226 -6.42 -25.11 -12.21
N THR A 227 -7.48 -25.06 -11.42
CA THR A 227 -7.57 -25.80 -10.16
C THR A 227 -7.80 -27.29 -10.37
N VAL A 228 -8.59 -27.70 -11.37
CA VAL A 228 -8.91 -29.12 -11.66
C VAL A 228 -7.71 -29.89 -12.21
N PRO A 229 -6.95 -29.43 -13.23
CA PRO A 229 -5.78 -30.17 -13.71
C PRO A 229 -4.69 -30.29 -12.64
N VAL A 230 -4.51 -29.25 -11.83
CA VAL A 230 -3.58 -29.26 -10.71
C VAL A 230 -4.04 -30.27 -9.65
N ASN A 231 -5.34 -30.40 -9.40
CA ASN A 231 -5.86 -31.44 -8.52
C ASN A 231 -5.52 -32.86 -9.01
N HIS A 232 -5.77 -33.15 -10.30
CA HIS A 232 -5.40 -34.44 -10.89
C HIS A 232 -3.90 -34.75 -10.77
N LEU A 233 -3.05 -33.74 -10.95
CA LEU A 233 -1.61 -33.88 -10.74
C LEU A 233 -1.29 -34.26 -9.28
N TRP A 234 -1.98 -33.68 -8.30
CA TRP A 234 -1.76 -34.01 -6.89
C TRP A 234 -2.25 -35.40 -6.50
N HIS A 235 -3.39 -35.85 -7.04
CA HIS A 235 -3.85 -37.23 -6.87
C HIS A 235 -2.83 -38.22 -7.42
N TRP A 236 -2.18 -37.89 -8.54
CA TRP A 236 -1.12 -38.72 -9.09
C TRP A 236 0.15 -38.78 -8.20
N ILE A 237 0.55 -37.67 -7.56
CA ILE A 237 1.77 -37.61 -6.73
C ILE A 237 1.55 -38.17 -5.32
N PHE A 238 0.43 -37.83 -4.68
CA PHE A 238 0.16 -38.09 -3.26
C PHE A 238 -0.90 -39.18 -3.01
N GLY A 239 -1.54 -39.70 -4.07
CA GLY A 239 -2.65 -40.64 -3.99
C GLY A 239 -3.95 -40.00 -3.49
N ASP A 240 -4.89 -40.80 -3.00
CA ASP A 240 -6.20 -40.34 -2.52
C ASP A 240 -6.16 -39.70 -1.12
N LYS A 241 -4.97 -39.59 -0.52
CA LYS A 241 -4.80 -38.91 0.78
C LYS A 241 -4.87 -37.40 0.57
N LEU A 242 -6.08 -36.86 0.71
CA LEU A 242 -6.35 -35.43 0.61
C LEU A 242 -5.72 -34.66 1.78
N PHE A 243 -4.57 -34.00 1.54
CA PHE A 243 -3.92 -33.08 2.49
C PHE A 243 -4.59 -31.70 2.55
N PHE A 244 -5.91 -31.61 2.34
CA PHE A 244 -6.60 -30.32 2.27
C PHE A 244 -6.41 -29.51 3.56
N MET A 245 -6.54 -30.14 4.74
CA MET A 245 -6.54 -29.40 6.02
C MET A 245 -5.19 -28.74 6.35
N PRO A 246 -4.03 -29.42 6.27
CA PRO A 246 -2.73 -28.75 6.44
C PRO A 246 -2.49 -27.58 5.49
N VAL A 247 -2.94 -27.68 4.24
CA VAL A 247 -2.75 -26.63 3.23
C VAL A 247 -3.62 -25.40 3.53
N TRP A 248 -4.88 -25.59 3.95
CA TRP A 248 -5.73 -24.49 4.40
C TRP A 248 -5.19 -23.79 5.66
N TRP A 249 -4.62 -24.55 6.60
CA TRP A 249 -3.89 -23.99 7.74
C TRP A 249 -2.67 -23.18 7.29
N ALA A 250 -1.84 -23.73 6.40
CA ALA A 250 -0.67 -23.03 5.88
C ALA A 250 -1.07 -21.73 5.17
N TYR A 251 -2.12 -21.76 4.35
CA TYR A 251 -2.65 -20.58 3.67
C TYR A 251 -3.12 -19.50 4.66
N SER A 252 -3.90 -19.89 5.68
CA SER A 252 -4.39 -18.96 6.71
C SER A 252 -3.28 -18.37 7.57
N ILE A 253 -2.31 -19.18 8.00
CA ILE A 253 -1.12 -18.71 8.73
C ILE A 253 -0.32 -17.73 7.88
N CYS A 254 -0.15 -18.03 6.59
CA CYS A 254 0.57 -17.17 5.66
C CYS A 254 -0.10 -15.80 5.50
N LEU A 255 -1.42 -15.77 5.34
CA LEU A 255 -2.22 -14.54 5.32
C LEU A 255 -2.10 -13.77 6.65
N GLY A 256 -2.29 -14.45 7.78
CA GLY A 256 -2.18 -13.85 9.11
C GLY A 256 -0.82 -13.19 9.34
N LEU A 257 0.27 -13.89 8.99
CA LEU A 257 1.64 -13.38 9.09
C LEU A 257 1.88 -12.16 8.19
N PHE A 258 1.32 -12.17 6.97
CA PHE A 258 1.42 -11.03 6.06
C PHE A 258 0.75 -9.78 6.65
N PHE A 259 -0.49 -9.90 7.15
CA PHE A 259 -1.21 -8.76 7.75
C PHE A 259 -0.56 -8.28 9.04
N ALA A 260 -0.02 -9.18 9.87
CA ALA A 260 0.71 -8.81 11.08
C ALA A 260 2.04 -8.08 10.77
N ALA A 261 2.76 -8.49 9.72
CA ALA A 261 4.03 -7.87 9.33
C ALA A 261 3.85 -6.58 8.51
N MET A 262 2.69 -6.36 7.89
CA MET A 262 2.43 -5.24 7.00
C MET A 262 2.74 -3.86 7.62
N PRO A 263 2.30 -3.51 8.85
CA PRO A 263 2.48 -2.18 9.43
C PRO A 263 3.95 -1.77 9.60
N PHE A 264 4.83 -2.75 9.81
CA PHE A 264 6.25 -2.53 10.07
C PHE A 264 7.11 -2.62 8.81
N SER A 265 6.50 -2.93 7.66
CA SER A 265 7.18 -3.18 6.40
C SER A 265 6.97 -2.04 5.39
N ARG A 266 7.62 -2.15 4.23
CA ARG A 266 7.34 -1.32 3.05
C ARG A 266 5.90 -1.44 2.55
N TYR A 267 5.19 -2.53 2.85
CA TYR A 267 3.84 -2.80 2.33
C TYR A 267 2.74 -1.94 2.97
N MET A 268 3.04 -1.23 4.07
CA MET A 268 2.16 -0.18 4.61
C MET A 268 1.77 0.87 3.56
N HIS A 269 2.60 1.07 2.53
CA HIS A 269 2.28 1.97 1.41
C HIS A 269 0.96 1.63 0.72
N ILE A 270 0.53 0.35 0.67
CA ILE A 270 -0.71 -0.06 0.00
C ILE A 270 -1.90 0.74 0.55
N LEU A 271 -1.92 1.02 1.84
CA LEU A 271 -3.01 1.73 2.51
C LEU A 271 -2.71 3.23 2.63
N THR A 272 -1.47 3.59 2.95
CA THR A 272 -1.12 5.00 3.12
C THR A 272 -1.00 5.76 1.80
N GLU A 273 -0.81 5.08 0.67
CA GLU A 273 -0.85 5.70 -0.66
C GLU A 273 -2.26 6.18 -1.00
N VAL A 274 -3.30 5.40 -0.68
CA VAL A 274 -4.71 5.83 -0.80
C VAL A 274 -4.93 7.12 -0.02
N LEU A 275 -4.54 7.13 1.26
CA LEU A 275 -4.66 8.30 2.12
C LEU A 275 -3.85 9.50 1.59
N TRP A 276 -2.65 9.27 1.09
CA TRP A 276 -1.79 10.31 0.53
C TRP A 276 -2.37 10.95 -0.73
N ILE A 277 -2.95 10.16 -1.63
CA ILE A 277 -3.62 10.68 -2.83
C ILE A 277 -4.76 11.63 -2.42
N LEU A 278 -5.57 11.23 -1.43
CA LEU A 278 -6.67 12.06 -0.93
C LEU A 278 -6.16 13.39 -0.32
N LEU A 279 -5.10 13.33 0.50
CA LEU A 279 -4.48 14.52 1.10
C LEU A 279 -3.86 15.45 0.05
N ARG A 280 -3.16 14.89 -0.94
CA ARG A 280 -2.53 15.65 -2.04
C ARG A 280 -3.58 16.33 -2.92
N ASN A 281 -4.66 15.63 -3.27
CA ASN A 281 -5.74 16.20 -4.07
C ASN A 281 -6.57 17.24 -3.30
N ALA A 282 -6.57 17.18 -1.96
CA ALA A 282 -7.10 18.24 -1.11
C ALA A 282 -6.18 19.49 -1.03
N GLY A 283 -4.98 19.45 -1.62
CA GLY A 283 -4.04 20.57 -1.66
C GLY A 283 -3.33 20.85 -0.33
N ILE A 284 -3.28 19.88 0.58
CA ILE A 284 -2.68 20.06 1.91
C ILE A 284 -1.19 19.76 1.83
N GLN A 285 -0.36 20.75 2.17
CA GLN A 285 1.10 20.62 2.15
C GLN A 285 1.68 20.32 3.54
N PRO A 286 2.78 19.54 3.62
CA PRO A 286 3.45 19.28 4.88
C PRO A 286 4.11 20.56 5.44
N ARG A 287 3.68 21.00 6.64
CA ARG A 287 4.32 22.13 7.35
C ARG A 287 5.54 21.73 8.19
N HIS A 288 5.61 20.47 8.61
CA HIS A 288 6.68 19.96 9.48
C HIS A 288 7.24 18.67 8.88
N PRO A 289 8.58 18.45 8.88
CA PRO A 289 9.22 17.33 8.17
C PRO A 289 8.80 15.94 8.67
N ARG A 290 8.25 15.85 9.89
CA ARG A 290 7.98 14.58 10.59
C ARG A 290 6.60 14.48 11.24
N LYS A 291 5.72 15.46 11.07
CA LYS A 291 4.43 15.50 11.79
C LYS A 291 3.27 15.77 10.84
N GLY A 292 2.10 15.24 11.17
CA GLY A 292 0.87 15.43 10.40
C GLY A 292 1.03 14.87 8.99
N VAL A 293 0.73 15.69 7.98
CA VAL A 293 0.69 15.30 6.56
C VAL A 293 2.00 14.66 6.06
N ALA A 294 3.16 15.11 6.55
CA ALA A 294 4.46 14.52 6.19
C ALA A 294 4.58 13.05 6.61
N GLU A 295 3.92 12.66 7.70
CA GLU A 295 3.91 11.28 8.18
C GLU A 295 3.20 10.37 7.15
N ALA A 296 2.02 10.78 6.66
CA ALA A 296 1.31 10.05 5.60
C ALA A 296 2.17 9.91 4.33
N GLU A 297 2.86 10.98 3.93
CA GLU A 297 3.76 11.00 2.79
C GLU A 297 4.97 10.03 2.96
N ILE A 298 5.59 10.01 4.13
CA ILE A 298 6.72 9.11 4.46
C ILE A 298 6.29 7.63 4.38
N TYR A 299 5.10 7.30 4.90
CA TYR A 299 4.58 5.93 4.85
C TYR A 299 4.10 5.53 3.45
N ALA A 300 3.63 6.47 2.63
CA ALA A 300 3.23 6.24 1.24
C ALA A 300 4.41 5.82 0.33
N CYS A 301 5.66 6.04 0.74
CA CYS A 301 6.81 5.55 -0.02
C CYS A 301 6.88 4.02 -0.06
N SER A 302 6.63 3.45 -1.24
CA SER A 302 6.69 2.00 -1.49
C SER A 302 8.10 1.41 -1.50
N SER A 303 9.16 2.23 -1.40
CA SER A 303 10.56 1.81 -1.58
C SER A 303 10.81 1.06 -2.90
N CYS A 304 10.10 1.44 -3.96
CA CYS A 304 10.16 0.81 -5.30
C CYS A 304 11.55 0.83 -5.95
N GLY A 305 12.37 1.87 -5.67
CA GLY A 305 13.75 1.97 -6.16
C GLY A 305 13.93 2.76 -7.46
N LEU A 306 12.86 3.24 -8.10
CA LEU A 306 12.95 4.05 -9.34
C LEU A 306 13.82 5.29 -9.19
N CYS A 307 13.78 5.95 -8.03
CA CYS A 307 14.62 7.10 -7.73
C CYS A 307 16.08 6.75 -7.41
N LEU A 308 16.44 5.48 -7.20
CA LEU A 308 17.83 5.06 -7.06
C LEU A 308 18.58 5.17 -8.39
N ASP A 309 17.98 4.69 -9.47
CA ASP A 309 18.64 4.62 -10.78
C ASP A 309 18.87 6.00 -11.39
N ALA A 310 18.06 6.99 -11.02
CA ALA A 310 18.16 8.35 -11.54
C ALA A 310 18.95 9.33 -10.66
N CYS A 311 19.34 8.92 -9.46
CA CYS A 311 20.07 9.77 -8.53
C CYS A 311 21.53 9.97 -9.03
N PRO A 312 21.99 11.21 -9.29
CA PRO A 312 23.35 11.45 -9.79
C PRO A 312 24.44 11.02 -8.80
N MET A 313 24.12 10.97 -7.50
CA MET A 313 25.05 10.50 -6.47
C MET A 313 25.34 9.00 -6.57
N ASN A 314 24.45 8.22 -7.18
CA ASN A 314 24.53 6.76 -7.20
C ASN A 314 25.45 6.20 -8.28
N VAL A 315 26.16 7.06 -9.02
CA VAL A 315 27.23 6.62 -9.95
C VAL A 315 28.26 5.75 -9.23
N GLN A 316 28.60 6.10 -7.99
CA GLN A 316 29.46 5.29 -7.13
C GLN A 316 28.62 4.44 -6.17
N LYS A 317 28.85 3.11 -6.16
CA LYS A 317 28.05 2.18 -5.35
C LYS A 317 28.04 2.51 -3.84
N LYS A 318 29.11 3.11 -3.32
CA LYS A 318 29.22 3.53 -1.91
C LYS A 318 28.20 4.61 -1.50
N ASN A 319 27.68 5.37 -2.46
CA ASN A 319 26.77 6.49 -2.21
C ASN A 319 25.29 6.10 -2.22
N LEU A 320 24.95 4.85 -2.55
CA LEU A 320 23.55 4.38 -2.56
C LEU A 320 22.83 4.65 -1.24
N LYS A 321 23.55 4.58 -0.11
CA LYS A 321 23.01 4.84 1.23
C LYS A 321 22.45 6.26 1.43
N TYR A 322 22.83 7.23 0.60
CA TYR A 322 22.41 8.63 0.70
C TYR A 322 21.20 8.97 -0.18
N SER A 323 20.74 8.04 -0.99
CA SER A 323 19.60 8.24 -1.89
C SER A 323 18.26 8.43 -1.14
N SER A 324 17.26 8.99 -1.84
CA SER A 324 15.96 9.34 -1.26
C SER A 324 15.22 8.14 -0.64
N VAL A 325 15.36 6.93 -1.20
CA VAL A 325 14.70 5.74 -0.62
C VAL A 325 15.21 5.44 0.79
N TYR A 326 16.53 5.52 1.00
CA TYR A 326 17.10 5.27 2.33
C TYR A 326 16.79 6.41 3.28
N PHE A 327 16.78 7.66 2.81
CA PHE A 327 16.33 8.81 3.60
C PHE A 327 14.91 8.62 4.16
N ILE A 328 13.92 8.33 3.31
CA ILE A 328 12.54 8.09 3.73
C ILE A 328 12.43 6.88 4.67
N ARG A 329 13.22 5.83 4.42
CA ARG A 329 13.29 4.67 5.32
C ARG A 329 13.80 5.04 6.71
N PHE A 330 14.81 5.89 6.83
CA PHE A 330 15.31 6.32 8.13
C PHE A 330 14.35 7.27 8.83
N LEU A 331 13.62 8.12 8.07
CA LEU A 331 12.52 8.92 8.60
C LEU A 331 11.45 8.03 9.26
N ARG A 332 11.04 6.94 8.61
CA ARG A 332 10.09 5.96 9.17
C ARG A 332 10.57 5.31 10.48
N ARG A 333 11.88 5.16 10.65
CA ARG A 333 12.50 4.52 11.82
C ARG A 333 12.94 5.51 12.90
N HIS A 334 12.66 6.80 12.73
CA HIS A 334 13.04 7.86 13.67
C HIS A 334 14.54 7.86 14.04
N ASN A 335 15.43 7.54 13.09
CA ASN A 335 16.89 7.52 13.35
C ASN A 335 17.55 8.87 13.01
N GLU A 336 17.51 9.81 13.95
CA GLU A 336 17.89 11.23 13.71
C GLU A 336 19.32 11.42 13.19
N LYS A 337 20.31 10.75 13.78
CA LYS A 337 21.73 10.87 13.38
C LYS A 337 21.91 10.57 11.90
N LYS A 338 21.40 9.42 11.43
CA LYS A 338 21.53 9.00 10.03
C LYS A 338 20.68 9.86 9.08
N ILE A 339 19.55 10.37 9.55
CA ILE A 339 18.69 11.25 8.75
C ILE A 339 19.45 12.51 8.37
N ASN A 340 20.12 13.15 9.33
CA ASN A 340 20.86 14.40 9.10
C ASN A 340 22.05 14.18 8.14
N ASP A 341 22.85 13.14 8.39
CA ASP A 341 23.98 12.76 7.51
C ASP A 341 23.56 12.55 6.04
N ILE A 342 22.38 11.95 5.83
CA ILE A 342 21.84 11.68 4.50
C ILE A 342 21.21 12.94 3.91
N ALA A 343 20.57 13.77 4.74
CA ALA A 343 19.95 15.02 4.32
C ALA A 343 20.98 15.97 3.75
N GLU A 344 22.12 16.17 4.41
CA GLU A 344 23.18 17.10 3.99
C GLU A 344 23.83 16.72 2.65
N LYS A 345 24.06 15.42 2.40
CA LYS A 345 24.75 14.95 1.19
C LYS A 345 23.93 15.07 -0.10
N CYS A 346 22.64 15.39 -0.03
CA CYS A 346 21.80 15.51 -1.21
C CYS A 346 22.12 16.79 -2.02
N LEU A 347 22.30 16.66 -3.33
CA LEU A 347 22.51 17.81 -4.22
C LEU A 347 21.24 18.61 -4.55
N MET A 348 20.07 18.23 -4.01
CA MET A 348 18.79 18.93 -4.23
C MET A 348 18.39 19.11 -5.71
N CYS A 349 18.76 18.17 -6.57
CA CYS A 349 18.47 18.22 -8.03
C CYS A 349 17.04 17.80 -8.44
N ASP A 350 16.16 17.49 -7.49
CA ASP A 350 14.73 17.13 -7.66
C ASP A 350 14.36 15.96 -8.60
N LYS A 351 15.34 15.29 -9.23
CA LYS A 351 15.11 14.10 -10.08
C LYS A 351 14.31 13.00 -9.38
N CYS A 352 14.54 12.82 -8.09
CA CYS A 352 13.85 11.78 -7.32
C CYS A 352 12.35 12.07 -7.12
N HIS A 353 11.94 13.34 -7.10
CA HIS A 353 10.54 13.75 -7.03
C HIS A 353 9.85 13.57 -8.38
N ALA A 354 10.49 14.05 -9.47
CA ALA A 354 9.97 13.94 -10.83
C ALA A 354 9.74 12.48 -11.31
N LEU A 355 10.47 11.53 -10.72
CA LEU A 355 10.36 10.11 -11.05
C LEU A 355 9.54 9.28 -10.05
N CYS A 356 9.11 9.87 -8.94
CA CYS A 356 8.37 9.13 -7.93
C CYS A 356 6.95 8.81 -8.46
N PRO A 357 6.55 7.53 -8.62
CA PRO A 357 5.20 7.20 -9.08
C PRO A 357 4.14 7.65 -8.07
N VAL A 358 4.45 7.53 -6.78
CA VAL A 358 3.56 7.93 -5.68
C VAL A 358 3.48 9.46 -5.53
N GLY A 359 4.50 10.19 -6.00
CA GLY A 359 4.61 11.64 -5.85
C GLY A 359 5.00 12.07 -4.44
N VAL A 360 5.99 11.40 -3.85
CA VAL A 360 6.65 11.80 -2.60
C VAL A 360 7.65 12.93 -2.90
N ASP A 361 7.52 14.06 -2.23
CA ASP A 361 8.43 15.21 -2.26
C ASP A 361 9.58 15.01 -1.26
N ALA A 362 10.43 14.04 -1.59
CA ALA A 362 11.65 13.78 -0.83
C ALA A 362 12.57 15.02 -0.70
N PRO A 363 12.72 15.90 -1.73
CA PRO A 363 13.43 17.16 -1.59
C PRO A 363 12.82 18.12 -0.54
N ALA A 364 11.51 18.33 -0.50
CA ALA A 364 10.90 19.18 0.52
C ALA A 364 11.10 18.62 1.93
N LEU A 365 10.94 17.31 2.11
CA LEU A 365 11.25 16.65 3.39
C LEU A 365 12.72 16.84 3.79
N ARG A 366 13.66 16.84 2.84
CA ARG A 366 15.08 17.13 3.11
C ARG A 366 15.34 18.58 3.47
N ARG A 367 14.72 19.55 2.78
CA ARG A 367 14.84 20.98 3.12
C ARG A 367 14.33 21.24 4.53
N ALA A 368 13.15 20.72 4.84
CA ALA A 368 12.54 20.84 6.15
C ALA A 368 13.36 20.13 7.25
N GLN A 369 14.03 19.02 6.93
CA GLN A 369 14.94 18.38 7.88
C GLN A 369 16.25 19.19 8.08
N ARG A 370 16.83 19.72 6.99
CA ARG A 370 18.03 20.56 7.08
C ARG A 370 17.77 21.84 7.87
N SER A 371 16.59 22.46 7.70
CA SER A 371 16.25 23.62 8.51
C SER A 371 16.15 23.29 9.99
N MET A 372 15.72 22.09 10.39
CA MET A 372 15.76 21.72 11.82
C MET A 372 17.17 21.67 12.41
N VAL A 373 18.20 21.38 11.60
CA VAL A 373 19.60 21.26 12.04
C VAL A 373 20.35 22.58 11.90
N ASN A 374 20.12 23.30 10.81
CA ASN A 374 20.87 24.51 10.44
C ASN A 374 20.28 25.80 11.02
N ASN A 375 19.14 25.74 11.70
CA ASN A 375 18.45 26.91 12.26
C ASN A 375 18.90 27.39 13.67
N PRO A 376 20.09 27.06 14.23
CA PRO A 376 20.59 27.80 15.39
C PRO A 376 21.41 29.04 15.02
N LEU A 377 21.70 29.31 13.74
CA LEU A 377 22.42 30.52 13.35
C LEU A 377 21.42 31.61 12.89
N PRO A 378 21.33 32.76 13.56
CA PRO A 378 20.58 33.89 13.03
C PRO A 378 21.18 34.27 11.68
N TYR A 379 20.38 34.16 10.62
CA TYR A 379 20.78 34.64 9.31
C TYR A 379 20.84 36.16 9.38
N ASP A 380 22.05 36.70 9.46
CA ASP A 380 22.24 38.14 9.37
C ASP A 380 22.21 38.57 7.89
N TYR A 381 21.12 39.22 7.50
CA TYR A 381 20.95 39.82 6.18
C TYR A 381 21.24 41.32 6.20
N SER A 382 21.90 41.85 7.23
CA SER A 382 22.30 43.26 7.36
C SER A 382 23.04 43.78 6.13
N TYR A 383 23.87 42.94 5.50
CA TYR A 383 24.59 43.28 4.28
C TYR A 383 23.68 43.55 3.07
N LEU A 384 22.46 42.98 3.01
CA LEU A 384 21.49 43.28 1.95
C LEU A 384 20.79 44.63 2.18
N MET A 385 20.82 45.15 3.40
CA MET A 385 20.27 46.47 3.75
C MET A 385 21.29 47.59 3.53
N ALA A 386 22.58 47.27 3.39
CA ALA A 386 23.65 48.26 3.20
C ALA A 386 23.69 48.86 1.79
N ASP A 387 23.15 48.16 0.78
CA ASP A 387 23.22 48.56 -0.65
C ASP A 387 21.92 49.22 -1.17
N CYS A 388 21.01 49.65 -0.29
CA CYS A 388 19.87 50.47 -0.71
C CYS A 388 20.22 51.95 -0.45
N PRO A 389 20.71 52.71 -1.46
CA PRO A 389 20.82 54.15 -1.31
C PRO A 389 19.41 54.70 -1.07
N ILE A 390 19.23 55.30 0.10
CA ILE A 390 18.05 56.07 0.45
C ILE A 390 18.09 57.35 -0.39
N GLU A 391 17.69 57.26 -1.66
CA GLU A 391 17.29 58.42 -2.44
C GLU A 391 15.86 58.23 -2.93
N SER A 392 14.96 58.84 -2.15
CA SER A 392 13.70 59.45 -2.56
C SER A 392 12.86 58.73 -3.62
N VAL A 393 11.95 57.85 -3.19
CA VAL A 393 10.56 57.90 -3.67
C VAL A 393 9.61 57.62 -2.52
N ALA A 394 9.44 58.62 -1.66
CA ALA A 394 8.21 58.79 -0.90
C ALA A 394 7.09 59.23 -1.87
N SER A 395 6.46 58.28 -2.57
CA SER A 395 5.08 58.45 -3.04
C SER A 395 4.51 57.15 -3.59
N LYS A 396 3.41 56.69 -2.97
CA LYS A 396 2.43 55.72 -3.51
C LYS A 396 2.83 54.24 -3.64
N VAL A 397 3.15 53.56 -2.54
CA VAL A 397 2.67 52.16 -2.30
C VAL A 397 2.46 51.95 -0.80
N GLY A 398 1.67 52.82 -0.18
CA GLY A 398 1.32 52.71 1.24
C GLY A 398 0.13 51.78 1.47
N GLU A 399 0.13 50.52 1.01
CA GLU A 399 -1.01 49.64 1.32
C GLU A 399 -0.85 48.12 1.04
N ARG A 400 0.31 47.48 1.29
CA ARG A 400 0.29 45.99 1.34
C ARG A 400 1.41 45.26 2.06
N CYS A 401 2.05 45.83 3.08
CA CYS A 401 3.01 45.04 3.86
C CYS A 401 3.03 45.43 5.34
N ARG A 402 1.87 45.30 6.00
CA ARG A 402 1.78 45.35 7.46
C ARG A 402 0.99 44.14 7.93
N THR A 403 1.75 43.07 8.22
CA THR A 403 1.47 41.88 9.04
C THR A 403 2.47 40.83 8.53
N THR A 404 3.60 40.54 9.16
CA THR A 404 3.77 40.10 10.54
C THR A 404 5.27 40.09 10.87
N SER A 405 5.69 40.92 11.81
CA SER A 405 6.90 40.68 12.59
C SER A 405 6.74 41.44 13.92
N SER A 406 6.20 40.72 14.89
CA SER A 406 6.25 41.10 16.30
C SER A 406 7.72 41.10 16.74
N ALA A 407 8.34 42.27 16.77
CA ALA A 407 9.63 42.49 17.41
C ALA A 407 9.41 42.56 18.92
N THR A 408 9.92 41.58 19.64
CA THR A 408 10.09 41.65 21.09
C THR A 408 11.37 42.42 21.37
N THR A 409 11.24 43.50 22.14
CA THR A 409 12.30 44.37 22.64
C THR A 409 13.13 43.70 23.75
N HIS A 410 14.27 44.36 24.07
CA HIS A 410 15.24 44.13 25.17
C HIS A 410 16.43 43.24 24.81
N SER A 411 17.69 43.54 25.15
CA SER A 411 18.31 44.63 25.92
C SER A 411 19.80 44.68 25.57
N SER A 412 20.38 45.89 25.57
CA SER A 412 21.80 46.23 25.40
C SER A 412 22.75 45.50 26.36
N VAL A 413 23.88 45.01 25.84
CA VAL A 413 25.09 44.64 26.60
C VAL A 413 26.30 45.22 25.84
N PRO A 414 27.29 45.85 26.51
CA PRO A 414 28.37 46.57 25.84
C PRO A 414 29.51 45.64 25.39
N GLU A 415 30.17 46.04 24.29
CA GLU A 415 31.38 45.42 23.73
C GLU A 415 32.58 45.47 24.70
N PRO A 416 33.44 44.43 24.72
CA PRO A 416 34.81 44.59 25.16
C PRO A 416 35.73 44.81 23.95
N SER A 417 36.40 45.97 23.93
CA SER A 417 37.56 46.26 23.10
C SER A 417 38.71 45.30 23.45
N LEU A 418 39.19 44.51 22.49
CA LEU A 418 40.50 43.87 22.61
C LEU A 418 41.32 44.09 21.34
N SER A 419 42.33 44.94 21.51
CA SER A 419 43.49 45.16 20.65
C SER A 419 44.29 43.88 20.45
N VAL A 420 44.59 43.58 19.18
CA VAL A 420 45.49 42.53 18.72
C VAL A 420 46.91 43.10 18.63
N PRO A 421 47.96 42.39 19.05
CA PRO A 421 49.29 42.49 18.44
C PRO A 421 49.41 41.63 17.18
#